data_AF-A0A0Q0BTS9-F1
#
_entry.id   AF-A0A0Q0BTS9-F1
#
_cell.length_a   1.000
_cell.length_b   1.000
_cell.length_c   1.000
_cell.angle_alpha   90.00
_cell.angle_beta   90.00
_cell.angle_gamma   90.00
#
_symmetry.space_group_name_H-M   'P 1'
#
loop_
_entity.id
_entity.type
_entity.pdbx_description
1 polymer ?
#
loop_
_entity_poly.entity_id
_entity_poly.type
_entity_poly.pdbx_seq_one_letter_code
_entity_poly.pdbx_strand_id
1 'polypeptide(L)'
;MNNKNITSAEFFLNQFNDYANELSFNGETLHAVTDKSLIMKKSDGKLINFSKSDLEKDISFQMEMGIFDEEEITKATAQRKFVQVRSLLPA
;
A
#
# COMPACT_ATOMS: atom_id res chain seq x y z
N MET A 1 -17.12 -15.16 -12.04
CA MET A 1 -15.76 -14.76 -11.63
C MET A 1 -15.30 -13.70 -12.61
N ASN A 2 -15.13 -12.46 -12.15
CA ASN A 2 -14.65 -11.38 -13.02
C ASN A 2 -13.13 -11.56 -13.17
N ASN A 3 -12.68 -12.04 -14.33
CA ASN A 3 -11.26 -12.06 -14.71
C ASN A 3 -10.79 -10.61 -14.96
N LYS A 4 -10.67 -9.81 -13.89
CA LYS A 4 -9.83 -8.62 -13.94
C LYS A 4 -8.39 -9.14 -13.81
N ASN A 5 -7.63 -9.09 -14.89
CA ASN A 5 -6.19 -9.22 -14.83
C ASN A 5 -5.66 -8.02 -14.02
N ILE A 6 -5.55 -8.18 -12.71
CA ILE A 6 -4.95 -7.18 -11.83
C ILE A 6 -3.43 -7.17 -12.06
N THR A 7 -2.82 -5.99 -12.02
CA THR A 7 -1.37 -5.85 -12.16
C THR A 7 -0.67 -6.33 -10.88
N SER A 8 0.63 -6.65 -10.95
CA SER A 8 1.41 -7.00 -9.75
C SER A 8 1.38 -5.87 -8.70
N ALA A 9 1.42 -4.61 -9.14
CA ALA A 9 1.31 -3.45 -8.27
C ALA A 9 -0.09 -3.32 -7.61
N GLU A 10 -1.15 -3.56 -8.37
CA GLU A 10 -2.52 -3.58 -7.84
C GLU A 10 -2.70 -4.72 -6.82
N PHE A 11 -2.22 -5.93 -7.15
CA PHE A 11 -2.25 -7.08 -6.26
C PHE A 11 -1.50 -6.79 -4.96
N PHE A 12 -0.27 -6.30 -5.06
CA PHE A 12 0.56 -5.91 -3.92
C PHE A 12 -0.10 -4.88 -3.02
N LEU A 13 -0.72 -3.83 -3.60
CA LEU A 13 -1.46 -2.83 -2.81
C LEU A 13 -2.67 -3.44 -2.10
N ASN A 14 -3.42 -4.32 -2.77
CA ASN A 14 -4.61 -4.93 -2.19
C ASN A 14 -4.29 -5.83 -0.99
N GLN A 15 -3.13 -6.49 -0.99
CA GLN A 15 -2.70 -7.34 0.13
C GLN A 15 -2.53 -6.58 1.45
N PHE A 16 -2.27 -5.26 1.41
CA PHE A 16 -2.20 -4.46 2.63
C PHE A 16 -3.53 -4.36 3.37
N ASN A 17 -4.66 -4.55 2.70
CA ASN A 17 -5.96 -4.45 3.33
C ASN A 17 -6.15 -5.49 4.45
N ASP A 18 -5.49 -6.65 4.35
CA ASP A 18 -5.52 -7.70 5.37
C ASP A 18 -4.83 -7.28 6.69
N TYR A 19 -4.01 -6.23 6.64
CA TYR A 19 -3.26 -5.67 7.77
C TYR A 19 -3.72 -4.25 8.13
N ALA A 20 -4.93 -3.88 7.70
CA ALA A 20 -5.52 -2.59 8.00
C ALA A 20 -5.60 -2.36 9.52
N ASN A 21 -5.19 -1.16 9.94
CA ASN A 21 -5.07 -0.70 11.33
C ASN A 21 -3.97 -1.40 12.16
N GLU A 22 -3.22 -2.34 11.59
CA GLU A 22 -2.06 -2.97 12.26
C GLU A 22 -0.74 -2.29 11.89
N LEU A 23 -0.66 -1.69 10.70
CA LEU A 23 0.56 -1.13 10.14
C LEU A 23 0.63 0.36 10.42
N SER A 24 1.70 0.80 11.08
CA SER A 24 1.91 2.22 11.41
C SER A 24 3.36 2.65 11.24
N PHE A 25 3.54 3.92 10.88
CA PHE A 25 4.84 4.55 10.72
C PHE A 25 4.72 6.05 10.96
N ASN A 26 5.61 6.63 11.77
CA ASN A 26 5.61 8.06 12.11
C ASN A 26 4.24 8.62 12.57
N GLY A 27 3.48 7.84 13.33
CA GLY A 27 2.16 8.25 13.85
C GLY A 27 1.04 8.18 12.81
N GLU A 28 1.30 7.67 11.61
CA GLU A 28 0.29 7.42 10.59
C GLU A 28 0.06 5.91 10.47
N THR A 29 -1.21 5.51 10.42
CA THR A 29 -1.62 4.11 10.37
C THR A 29 -2.32 3.85 9.05
N LEU A 30 -2.03 2.71 8.41
CA LEU A 30 -2.86 2.24 7.31
C LEU A 30 -4.27 2.00 7.83
N HIS A 31 -5.27 2.70 7.31
CA HIS A 31 -6.64 2.54 7.73
C HIS A 31 -7.42 1.53 6.87
N ALA A 32 -7.26 1.63 5.55
CA ALA A 32 -7.90 0.75 4.58
C ALA A 32 -7.25 0.87 3.20
N VAL A 33 -7.39 -0.16 2.38
CA VAL A 33 -7.18 -0.09 0.93
C VAL A 33 -8.50 -0.40 0.23
N THR A 34 -8.94 0.52 -0.62
CA THR A 34 -10.18 0.42 -1.38
C THR A 34 -9.87 0.30 -2.87
N ASP A 35 -10.90 0.07 -3.69
CA ASP A 35 -10.75 0.04 -5.16
C ASP A 35 -10.10 1.30 -5.74
N LYS A 36 -10.20 2.46 -5.08
CA LYS A 36 -9.72 3.75 -5.60
C LYS A 36 -8.62 4.39 -4.78
N SER A 37 -8.47 4.00 -3.51
CA SER A 37 -7.63 4.74 -2.59
C SER A 37 -6.98 3.88 -1.53
N LEU A 38 -5.74 4.22 -1.20
CA LEU A 38 -5.09 3.85 0.05
C LEU A 38 -5.38 4.95 1.08
N ILE A 39 -5.95 4.57 2.21
CA ILE A 39 -6.41 5.50 3.24
C ILE A 39 -5.48 5.39 4.44
N MET A 40 -4.89 6.52 4.84
CA MET A 40 -4.05 6.64 6.02
C MET A 40 -4.81 7.40 7.11
N LYS A 41 -4.64 6.99 8.36
CA LYS A 41 -5.12 7.69 9.54
C LYS A 41 -3.95 8.37 10.25
N LYS A 42 -3.99 9.69 10.38
CA LYS A 42 -3.02 10.49 11.13
C LYS A 42 -3.21 10.33 12.64
N SER A 43 -2.21 10.76 13.41
CA SER A 43 -2.21 10.70 14.88
C SER A 43 -3.35 11.53 15.51
N ASP A 44 -3.80 12.59 14.83
CA ASP A 44 -4.97 13.41 15.21
C ASP A 44 -6.32 12.74 14.85
N GLY A 45 -6.28 11.55 14.25
CA GLY A 45 -7.45 10.80 13.81
C GLY A 45 -7.97 11.17 12.42
N LYS A 46 -7.39 12.18 11.75
CA LYS A 46 -7.78 12.59 10.40
C LYS A 46 -7.45 11.51 9.38
N LEU A 47 -8.36 11.27 8.44
CA LEU A 47 -8.14 10.38 7.31
C LEU A 47 -7.62 11.16 6.10
N ILE A 48 -6.62 10.60 5.43
CA ILE A 48 -6.07 11.10 4.16
C ILE A 48 -6.14 9.98 3.14
N ASN A 49 -6.65 10.32 1.96
CA ASN A 49 -6.81 9.39 0.85
C ASN A 49 -5.73 9.66 -0.20
N PHE A 50 -5.03 8.61 -0.58
CA PHE A 50 -4.08 8.63 -1.68
C PHE A 50 -4.66 7.85 -2.86
N SER A 51 -4.48 8.39 -4.06
CA SER A 51 -4.92 7.78 -5.32
C SER A 51 -4.21 6.44 -5.53
N LYS A 52 -5.00 5.36 -5.62
CA LYS A 52 -4.45 4.02 -5.84
C LYS A 52 -3.78 3.91 -7.21
N SER A 53 -4.37 4.50 -8.25
CA SER A 53 -3.82 4.45 -9.60
C SER A 53 -2.49 5.18 -9.75
N ASP A 54 -2.22 6.20 -8.93
CA ASP A 54 -0.93 6.88 -8.96
C ASP A 54 0.12 6.06 -8.20
N LEU A 55 -0.24 5.52 -7.03
CA LEU A 55 0.59 4.56 -6.30
C LEU A 55 0.95 3.32 -7.12
N GLU A 56 0.01 2.78 -7.90
CA GLU A 56 0.26 1.63 -8.77
C GLU A 56 1.35 1.91 -9.81
N LYS A 57 1.42 3.11 -10.36
CA LYS A 57 2.48 3.51 -11.30
C LYS A 57 3.84 3.58 -10.61
N ASP A 58 3.88 4.23 -9.44
CA ASP A 58 5.13 4.34 -8.67
C ASP A 58 5.64 2.97 -8.23
N ILE A 59 4.75 2.11 -7.73
CA ILE A 59 5.11 0.74 -7.30
C ILE A 59 5.56 -0.10 -8.50
N SER A 60 4.88 -0.01 -9.65
CA SER A 60 5.30 -0.73 -10.85
C SER A 60 6.72 -0.33 -11.25
N PHE A 61 7.03 0.96 -11.23
CA PHE A 61 8.39 1.45 -11.50
C PHE A 61 9.40 0.95 -10.46
N GLN A 62 9.06 0.91 -9.17
CA GLN A 62 9.95 0.35 -8.14
C GLN A 62 10.19 -1.16 -8.32
N MET A 63 9.19 -1.91 -8.79
CA MET A 63 9.33 -3.34 -9.11
C MET A 63 10.23 -3.56 -10.33
N GLU A 64 10.05 -2.77 -11.41
CA GLU A 64 10.92 -2.81 -12.59
C GLU A 64 12.39 -2.53 -12.26
N MET A 65 12.64 -1.65 -11.28
CA MET A 65 13.97 -1.34 -10.77
C MET A 65 14.53 -2.39 -9.79
N GLY A 66 13.76 -3.42 -9.43
CA GLY A 66 14.14 -4.45 -8.46
C GLY A 66 14.19 -3.96 -7.01
N ILE A 67 13.57 -2.82 -6.70
CA ILE A 67 13.53 -2.23 -5.35
C ILE A 67 12.39 -2.85 -4.54
N PHE A 68 11.24 -3.08 -5.19
CA PHE A 68 10.12 -3.81 -4.62
C PHE A 68 10.16 -5.24 -5.14
N ASP A 69 10.03 -6.20 -4.23
CA ASP A 69 9.86 -7.61 -4.57
C ASP A 69 8.37 -7.93 -4.78
N GLU A 70 8.08 -8.80 -5.76
CA GLU A 70 6.72 -9.28 -6.04
C GLU A 70 6.24 -10.35 -5.02
N GLU A 71 7.01 -10.57 -3.96
CA GLU A 71 6.66 -11.53 -2.92
C GLU A 71 5.35 -11.12 -2.22
N GLU A 72 4.54 -12.12 -1.87
CA GLU A 72 3.33 -11.93 -1.09
C GLU A 72 3.61 -11.23 0.25
N ILE A 73 2.70 -10.35 0.64
CA ILE A 73 2.75 -9.69 1.95
C ILE A 73 2.33 -10.68 3.04
N THR A 74 3.29 -11.08 3.87
CA THR A 74 3.05 -11.90 5.06
C THR A 74 3.10 -11.03 6.31
N LYS A 75 2.59 -11.55 7.43
CA LYS A 75 2.66 -10.85 8.73
C LYS A 75 4.10 -10.47 9.12
N ALA A 76 5.10 -11.24 8.70
CA ALA A 76 6.51 -10.96 8.97
C ALA A 76 7.08 -9.83 8.10
N THR A 77 6.53 -9.64 6.89
CA THR A 77 7.05 -8.66 5.91
C THR A 77 6.19 -7.41 5.78
N ALA A 78 4.94 -7.44 6.26
CA ALA A 78 3.95 -6.38 6.11
C ALA A 78 4.45 -5.01 6.57
N GLN A 79 5.07 -4.92 7.75
CA GLN A 79 5.58 -3.64 8.27
C GLN A 79 6.69 -3.06 7.39
N ARG A 80 7.64 -3.89 6.93
CA ARG A 80 8.73 -3.43 6.04
C ARG A 80 8.16 -2.92 4.72
N LYS A 81 7.28 -3.70 4.08
CA LYS A 81 6.66 -3.34 2.81
C LYS A 81 5.78 -2.10 2.93
N PHE A 82 5.10 -1.91 4.07
CA PHE A 82 4.31 -0.71 4.34
C PHE A 82 5.16 0.54 4.40
N VAL A 83 6.32 0.49 5.07
CA VAL A 83 7.26 1.62 5.10
C VAL A 83 7.75 1.97 3.70
N GLN A 84 7.99 0.96 2.84
CA GLN A 84 8.34 1.20 1.45
C GLN A 84 7.21 1.94 0.71
N VAL A 85 5.95 1.50 0.80
CA VAL A 85 4.81 2.21 0.20
C VAL A 85 4.66 3.61 0.76
N ARG A 86 4.77 3.78 2.08
CA ARG A 86 4.65 5.09 2.73
C ARG A 86 5.72 6.08 2.25
N SER A 87 6.92 5.59 1.90
CA SER A 87 8.00 6.41 1.36
C SER A 87 7.70 7.01 -0.02
N LEU A 88 6.75 6.43 -0.76
CA LEU A 88 6.28 6.94 -2.06
C LEU A 88 5.20 8.04 -1.89
N LEU A 89 4.62 8.16 -0.70
CA LEU A 89 3.55 9.10 -0.42
C LEU A 89 4.10 10.46 0.04
N PRO A 90 3.44 11.57 -0.32
CA PRO A 90 3.83 12.89 0.18
C PRO A 90 3.72 12.98 1.72
N ALA A 91 4.49 13.89 2.30
CA ALA A 91 4.54 14.14 3.75
C ALA A 91 3.26 14.82 4.27
#